data_AF-A0A4Y4M5L2-F1
#
_entry.id   AF-A0A4Y4M5L2-F1
#
_cell.length_a   1.000
_cell.length_b   1.000
_cell.length_c   1.000
_cell.angle_alpha   90.00
_cell.angle_beta   90.00
_cell.angle_gamma   90.00
#
_symmetry.space_group_name_H-M   'P 1'
#
loop_
_entity.id
_entity.type
_entity.pdbx_description
1 polymer ?
#
loop_
_entity_poly.entity_id
_entity_poly.type
_entity_poly.pdbx_seq_one_letter_code
_entity_poly.pdbx_strand_id
1 'polypeptide(L)'
;MDKSKRVSKSSGYETNNEINEKNIWKSFKKDELQGWLVYALHAHNPKINRENISIQIDGNEFHSLDGFFCTLGEEIHGVSGYFGRSLYALYDCLREDFGVKSISELNWINHKRSKKILKTKFIQIVQIFEDHNIKVLLN
;
A
#
# COMPACT_ATOMS: atom_id res chain seq x y z
N MET A 1 46.13 -26.52 -18.85
CA MET A 1 46.17 -25.45 -19.88
C MET A 1 44.89 -25.61 -20.68
N ASP A 2 43.90 -24.73 -20.67
CA ASP A 2 43.77 -23.36 -20.18
C ASP A 2 42.31 -23.16 -19.71
N LYS A 3 42.14 -22.35 -18.66
CA LYS A 3 40.87 -21.99 -18.02
C LYS A 3 40.38 -20.70 -18.69
N SER A 4 39.29 -20.73 -19.46
CA SER A 4 38.62 -19.48 -19.83
C SER A 4 37.86 -18.92 -18.61
N LYS A 5 38.59 -18.18 -17.78
CA LYS A 5 38.03 -17.28 -16.78
C LYS A 5 37.18 -16.22 -17.49
N ARG A 6 35.86 -16.23 -17.29
CA ARG A 6 35.08 -14.99 -17.33
C ARG A 6 35.02 -14.45 -15.92
N VAL A 7 36.00 -13.60 -15.60
CA VAL A 7 35.81 -12.59 -14.55
C VAL A 7 35.39 -11.33 -15.28
N SER A 8 34.17 -10.88 -15.03
CA SER A 8 33.81 -9.48 -15.22
C SER A 8 32.89 -9.06 -14.09
N LYS A 9 33.57 -8.67 -13.00
CA LYS A 9 33.38 -7.45 -12.21
C LYS A 9 31.93 -7.08 -11.86
N SER A 10 31.65 -7.20 -10.57
CA SER A 10 30.61 -6.46 -9.85
C SER A 10 30.60 -4.97 -10.20
N SER A 11 29.46 -4.47 -10.65
CA SER A 11 29.01 -3.12 -10.32
C SER A 11 27.86 -3.37 -9.33
N GLY A 12 28.08 -3.26 -8.03
CA GLY A 12 28.53 -2.03 -7.40
C GLY A 12 27.38 -1.03 -7.30
N TYR A 13 26.14 -1.51 -7.14
CA TYR A 13 25.04 -0.75 -6.55
C TYR A 13 24.32 -1.66 -5.57
N GLU A 14 24.98 -1.96 -4.45
CA GLU A 14 24.20 -2.17 -3.22
C GLU A 14 23.66 -0.78 -2.86
N THR A 15 22.54 -0.40 -3.46
CA THR A 15 21.73 0.68 -2.89
C THR A 15 21.12 0.12 -1.62
N ASN A 16 21.89 0.07 -0.54
CA ASN A 16 21.35 0.03 0.81
C ASN A 16 20.77 1.43 1.14
N ASN A 17 19.92 1.95 0.24
CA ASN A 17 18.96 2.99 0.53
C ASN A 17 17.77 2.25 1.14
N GLU A 18 17.94 1.74 2.35
CA GLU A 18 16.81 1.21 3.12
C GLU A 18 15.80 2.35 3.26
N ILE A 19 14.64 2.17 2.66
CA ILE A 19 13.54 3.11 2.84
C ILE A 19 13.02 2.90 4.25
N ASN A 20 13.26 3.88 5.11
CA ASN A 20 13.00 3.83 6.55
C ASN A 20 11.97 4.88 7.01
N GLU A 21 11.42 5.67 6.09
CA GLU A 21 10.44 6.72 6.36
C GLU A 21 9.11 6.45 5.65
N LYS A 22 7.99 6.71 6.34
CA LYS A 22 6.65 6.74 5.74
C LYS A 22 6.50 7.96 4.84
N ASN A 23 5.54 7.90 3.91
CA ASN A 23 5.07 9.02 3.11
C ASN A 23 6.05 9.55 2.06
N ILE A 24 7.17 8.88 1.77
CA ILE A 24 8.12 9.35 0.74
C ILE A 24 7.47 9.46 -0.64
N TRP A 25 6.47 8.61 -0.90
CA TRP A 25 5.67 8.60 -2.13
C TRP A 25 4.90 9.91 -2.36
N LYS A 26 4.70 10.74 -1.33
CA LYS A 26 4.05 12.06 -1.47
C LYS A 26 4.88 13.04 -2.29
N SER A 27 6.20 12.82 -2.38
CA SER A 27 7.09 13.63 -3.23
C SER A 27 7.02 13.24 -4.70
N PHE A 28 6.41 12.10 -5.03
CA PHE A 28 6.37 11.57 -6.38
C PHE A 28 5.24 12.19 -7.19
N LYS A 29 5.43 12.22 -8.51
CA LYS A 29 4.37 12.58 -9.45
C LYS A 29 3.31 11.50 -9.49
N LYS A 30 2.11 11.90 -9.92
CA LYS A 30 0.95 10.99 -9.99
C LYS A 30 1.22 9.73 -10.81
N ASP A 31 1.92 9.85 -11.93
CA ASP A 31 2.28 8.75 -12.84
C ASP A 31 3.40 7.83 -12.30
N GLU A 32 4.13 8.27 -11.28
CA GLU A 32 5.19 7.49 -10.61
C GLU A 32 4.64 6.63 -9.47
N LEU A 33 3.44 6.93 -8.94
CA LEU A 33 2.85 6.23 -7.79
C LEU A 33 2.58 4.75 -8.06
N GLN A 34 2.25 4.37 -9.30
CA GLN A 34 2.11 2.95 -9.65
C GLN A 34 3.46 2.22 -9.62
N GLY A 35 4.56 2.90 -9.93
CA GLY A 35 5.92 2.36 -9.76
C GLY A 35 6.25 2.15 -8.28
N TRP A 36 5.87 3.09 -7.41
CA TRP A 36 6.00 2.93 -5.97
C TRP A 36 5.20 1.74 -5.43
N LEU A 37 3.95 1.58 -5.86
CA LEU A 37 3.11 0.46 -5.43
C LEU A 37 3.65 -0.90 -5.90
N VAL A 38 4.29 -0.96 -7.06
CA VAL A 38 5.01 -2.16 -7.53
C VAL A 38 6.22 -2.44 -6.66
N TYR A 39 7.01 -1.40 -6.34
CA TYR A 39 8.12 -1.53 -5.41
C TYR A 39 7.64 -2.05 -4.04
N ALA A 40 6.59 -1.43 -3.47
CA ALA A 40 6.01 -1.83 -2.19
C ALA A 40 5.55 -3.29 -2.19
N LEU A 41 4.91 -3.76 -3.28
CA LEU A 41 4.53 -5.17 -3.44
C LEU A 41 5.75 -6.12 -3.38
N HIS A 42 6.87 -5.76 -4.01
CA HIS A 42 8.07 -6.60 -4.01
C HIS A 42 8.91 -6.47 -2.75
N ALA A 43 8.86 -5.32 -2.08
CA ALA A 43 9.46 -5.10 -0.77
C ALA A 43 8.62 -5.71 0.37
N HIS A 44 7.37 -6.05 0.09
CA HIS A 44 6.46 -6.66 1.04
C HIS A 44 6.99 -8.06 1.44
N ASN A 45 7.40 -8.19 2.69
CA ASN A 45 7.86 -9.44 3.28
C ASN A 45 6.94 -9.82 4.46
N PRO A 46 5.74 -10.35 4.20
CA PRO A 46 4.77 -10.61 5.25
C PRO A 46 5.21 -11.79 6.13
N LYS A 47 5.63 -11.50 7.37
CA LYS A 47 5.70 -12.45 8.50
C LYS A 47 5.36 -11.79 9.84
N ILE A 48 4.22 -11.12 9.91
CA ILE A 48 3.59 -10.70 11.17
C ILE A 48 2.10 -10.90 10.97
N ASN A 49 1.49 -11.87 11.65
CA ASN A 49 0.07 -12.14 11.45
C ASN A 49 -0.76 -11.34 12.47
N ARG A 50 -1.14 -10.12 12.10
CA ARG A 50 -1.91 -9.22 12.97
C ARG A 50 -3.39 -9.57 12.91
N GLU A 51 -4.09 -9.46 14.03
CA GLU A 51 -5.53 -9.72 14.15
C GLU A 51 -6.25 -8.50 14.68
N ASN A 52 -7.50 -8.32 14.24
CA ASN A 52 -8.44 -7.34 14.78
C ASN A 52 -7.92 -5.89 14.75
N ILE A 53 -7.14 -5.53 13.71
CA ILE A 53 -6.52 -4.20 13.64
C ILE A 53 -7.55 -3.11 13.28
N SER A 54 -7.41 -1.94 13.89
CA SER A 54 -8.12 -0.71 13.50
C SER A 54 -7.17 0.14 12.66
N ILE A 55 -7.63 0.61 11.50
CA ILE A 55 -6.83 1.40 10.57
C ILE A 55 -7.39 2.81 10.44
N GLN A 56 -6.53 3.82 10.32
CA GLN A 56 -6.94 5.20 10.14
C GLN A 56 -6.39 5.80 8.85
N ILE A 57 -7.27 6.39 8.05
CA ILE A 57 -6.89 7.12 6.84
C ILE A 57 -7.43 8.55 6.93
N ASP A 58 -6.57 9.53 6.66
CA ASP A 58 -6.99 10.92 6.49
C ASP A 58 -7.07 11.25 4.98
N GLY A 59 -8.25 11.66 4.57
CA GLY A 59 -8.56 12.05 3.21
C GLY A 59 -7.79 13.26 2.69
N ASN A 60 -7.03 13.99 3.53
CA ASN A 60 -6.10 15.05 3.13
C ASN A 60 -4.75 14.53 2.63
N GLU A 61 -4.37 13.30 2.99
CA GLU A 61 -2.99 12.81 2.80
C GLU A 61 -2.68 12.36 1.37
N PHE A 62 -3.69 12.17 0.53
CA PHE A 62 -3.54 11.72 -0.86
C PHE A 62 -4.38 12.54 -1.84
N HIS A 63 -4.00 12.54 -3.11
CA HIS A 63 -4.64 13.36 -4.16
C HIS A 63 -5.11 12.53 -5.37
N SER A 64 -4.99 11.21 -5.30
CA SER A 64 -5.33 10.27 -6.37
C SER A 64 -5.72 8.92 -5.79
N LEU A 65 -6.27 8.03 -6.63
CA LEU A 65 -6.55 6.65 -6.25
C LEU A 65 -5.27 5.88 -5.89
N ASP A 66 -4.18 6.12 -6.62
CA ASP A 66 -2.89 5.49 -6.32
C ASP A 66 -2.35 5.97 -4.98
N GLY A 67 -2.47 7.27 -4.68
CA GLY A 67 -2.08 7.81 -3.37
C GLY A 67 -2.90 7.26 -2.21
N PHE A 68 -4.19 6.93 -2.44
CA PHE A 68 -5.00 6.20 -1.47
C PHE A 68 -4.40 4.82 -1.17
N PHE A 69 -4.00 4.06 -2.19
CA PHE A 69 -3.37 2.76 -1.99
C PHE A 69 -2.01 2.87 -1.28
N CYS A 70 -1.22 3.91 -1.58
CA CYS A 70 0.02 4.16 -0.85
C CYS A 70 -0.23 4.43 0.64
N THR A 71 -1.25 5.25 0.93
CA THR A 71 -1.63 5.60 2.32
C THR A 71 -2.12 4.36 3.07
N LEU A 72 -3.01 3.57 2.46
CA LEU A 72 -3.56 2.34 3.04
C LEU A 72 -2.48 1.30 3.33
N GLY A 73 -1.59 1.07 2.36
CA GLY A 73 -0.48 0.12 2.51
C GLY A 73 0.44 0.49 3.66
N GLU A 74 0.81 1.77 3.77
CA GLU A 74 1.67 2.23 4.87
C GLU A 74 0.97 2.23 6.23
N GLU A 75 -0.33 2.49 6.25
CA GLU A 75 -1.10 2.42 7.49
C GLU A 75 -1.14 0.98 8.04
N ILE A 76 -1.36 0.01 7.18
CA ILE A 76 -1.47 -1.40 7.58
C ILE A 76 -0.10 -2.01 7.89
N HIS A 77 0.90 -1.79 7.03
CA HIS A 77 2.17 -2.53 7.07
C HIS A 77 3.39 -1.69 7.43
N GLY A 78 3.23 -0.39 7.67
CA GLY A 78 4.36 0.49 8.02
C GLY A 78 5.10 1.00 6.79
N VAL A 79 6.37 1.37 6.96
CA VAL A 79 7.19 1.95 5.88
C VAL A 79 7.19 1.06 4.64
N SER A 80 6.96 1.65 3.46
CA SER A 80 6.86 0.92 2.18
C SER A 80 5.80 -0.19 2.17
N GLY A 81 4.80 -0.09 3.06
CA GLY A 81 3.76 -1.09 3.20
C GLY A 81 2.88 -1.22 1.96
N TYR A 82 2.51 -2.46 1.62
CA TYR A 82 1.63 -2.77 0.50
C TYR A 82 0.29 -3.31 1.00
N PHE A 83 -0.81 -2.83 0.42
CA PHE A 83 -2.14 -3.43 0.63
C PHE A 83 -3.05 -3.15 -0.58
N GLY A 84 -2.61 -3.64 -1.74
CA GLY A 84 -3.28 -3.44 -3.02
C GLY A 84 -2.76 -2.26 -3.82
N ARG A 85 -2.94 -2.32 -5.14
CA ARG A 85 -2.60 -1.25 -6.11
C ARG A 85 -3.73 -0.92 -7.09
N SER A 86 -4.89 -1.54 -6.87
CA SER A 86 -6.12 -1.43 -7.64
C SER A 86 -7.28 -1.92 -6.76
N LEU A 87 -8.52 -1.73 -7.19
CA LEU A 87 -9.68 -2.25 -6.43
C LEU A 87 -9.70 -3.78 -6.38
N TYR A 88 -9.28 -4.45 -7.46
CA TYR A 88 -9.16 -5.91 -7.49
C TYR A 88 -8.07 -6.38 -6.52
N ALA A 89 -6.90 -5.73 -6.54
CA ALA A 89 -5.82 -6.08 -5.63
C ALA A 89 -6.17 -5.79 -4.16
N LEU A 90 -6.95 -4.74 -3.87
CA LEU A 90 -7.48 -4.49 -2.52
C LEU A 90 -8.40 -5.63 -2.09
N TYR A 91 -9.31 -6.05 -2.97
CA TYR A 91 -10.21 -7.17 -2.71
C TYR A 91 -9.42 -8.47 -2.45
N ASP A 92 -8.40 -8.76 -3.26
CA ASP A 92 -7.52 -9.92 -3.08
C ASP A 92 -6.78 -9.85 -1.74
N CYS A 93 -6.20 -8.69 -1.38
CA CYS A 93 -5.50 -8.49 -0.11
C CYS A 93 -6.40 -8.70 1.12
N LEU A 94 -7.71 -8.47 1.01
CA LEU A 94 -8.68 -8.67 2.09
C LEU A 94 -9.15 -10.13 2.21
N ARG A 95 -8.94 -10.96 1.17
CA ARG A 95 -9.35 -12.38 1.15
C ARG A 95 -8.20 -13.34 1.40
N GLU A 96 -7.00 -12.96 1.02
CA GLU A 96 -5.81 -13.78 1.12
C GLU A 96 -4.96 -13.39 2.33
N ASP A 97 -3.90 -14.16 2.61
CA ASP A 97 -2.97 -13.87 3.68
C ASP A 97 -1.89 -12.89 3.21
N PHE A 98 -2.22 -11.60 3.24
CA PHE A 98 -1.28 -10.50 3.00
C PHE A 98 -0.69 -9.93 4.30
N GLY A 99 -0.53 -10.74 5.35
CA GLY A 99 0.08 -10.29 6.62
C GLY A 99 -0.90 -9.63 7.61
N VAL A 100 -2.21 -9.75 7.38
CA VAL A 100 -3.26 -9.37 8.34
C VAL A 100 -4.36 -10.43 8.28
N LYS A 101 -4.66 -11.09 9.41
CA LYS A 101 -5.78 -12.05 9.46
C LYS A 101 -7.13 -11.39 9.50
N SER A 102 -7.22 -10.23 10.16
CA SER A 102 -8.48 -9.48 10.26
C SER A 102 -8.25 -8.00 10.56
N ILE A 103 -9.08 -7.19 9.91
CA ILE A 103 -9.24 -5.76 10.16
C ILE A 103 -10.63 -5.60 10.79
N SER A 104 -10.72 -4.87 11.89
CA SER A 104 -12.00 -4.66 12.59
C SER A 104 -12.73 -3.43 12.06
N GLU A 105 -12.00 -2.35 11.83
CA GLU A 105 -12.55 -1.08 11.38
C GLU A 105 -11.57 -0.24 10.57
N LEU A 106 -12.14 0.57 9.68
CA LEU A 106 -11.49 1.66 8.97
C LEU A 106 -12.10 2.98 9.43
N ASN A 107 -11.30 3.79 10.12
CA ASN A 107 -11.61 5.18 10.41
C ASN A 107 -11.15 6.10 9.28
N TRP A 108 -12.07 6.67 8.52
CA TRP A 108 -11.80 7.55 7.40
C TRP A 108 -12.12 9.00 7.75
N ILE A 109 -11.09 9.74 8.17
CA ILE A 109 -11.16 11.16 8.51
C ILE A 109 -11.12 11.99 7.23
N ASN A 110 -11.82 13.13 7.20
CA ASN A 110 -11.87 14.02 6.04
C ASN A 110 -12.38 13.30 4.78
N HIS A 111 -13.24 12.28 4.95
CA HIS A 111 -13.72 11.42 3.87
C HIS A 111 -14.42 12.19 2.74
N LYS A 112 -15.03 13.35 3.05
CA LYS A 112 -15.67 14.23 2.05
C LYS A 112 -14.68 14.67 0.96
N ARG A 113 -13.41 14.89 1.31
CA ARG A 113 -12.36 15.22 0.35
C ARG A 113 -12.04 14.02 -0.54
N SER A 114 -11.85 12.84 0.06
CA SER A 114 -11.65 11.59 -0.67
C SER A 114 -12.81 11.30 -1.62
N LYS A 115 -14.07 11.49 -1.18
CA LYS A 115 -15.26 11.32 -2.01
C LYS A 115 -15.25 12.23 -3.24
N LYS A 116 -14.83 13.50 -3.11
CA LYS A 116 -14.70 14.43 -4.24
C LYS A 116 -13.63 13.97 -5.24
N ILE A 117 -12.47 13.53 -4.75
CA ILE A 117 -11.32 13.17 -5.59
C ILE A 117 -11.53 11.81 -6.26
N LEU A 118 -12.00 10.81 -5.51
CA LEU A 118 -12.12 9.42 -5.96
C LEU A 118 -13.46 9.13 -6.68
N LYS A 119 -14.47 10.01 -6.51
CA LYS A 119 -15.79 9.90 -7.17
C LYS A 119 -16.42 8.52 -6.90
N THR A 120 -16.84 7.80 -7.94
CA THR A 120 -17.45 6.47 -7.82
C THR A 120 -16.52 5.45 -7.16
N LYS A 121 -15.20 5.61 -7.28
CA LYS A 121 -14.21 4.73 -6.63
C LYS A 121 -14.28 4.80 -5.12
N PHE A 122 -14.65 5.95 -4.54
CA PHE A 122 -14.87 6.05 -3.09
C PHE A 122 -15.95 5.07 -2.61
N ILE A 123 -17.09 5.04 -3.31
CA ILE A 123 -18.22 4.15 -2.98
C ILE A 123 -17.79 2.68 -3.13
N GLN A 124 -17.05 2.36 -4.19
CA GLN A 124 -16.54 1.00 -4.41
C GLN A 124 -15.56 0.56 -3.31
N ILE A 125 -14.69 1.44 -2.84
CA ILE A 125 -13.76 1.15 -1.75
C ILE A 125 -14.53 0.87 -0.45
N VAL A 126 -15.49 1.73 -0.10
CA VAL A 126 -16.33 1.53 1.10
C VAL A 126 -17.05 0.18 1.04
N GLN A 127 -17.68 -0.13 -0.11
CA GLN A 127 -18.36 -1.42 -0.30
C GLN A 127 -17.40 -2.61 -0.15
N ILE A 128 -16.17 -2.52 -0.68
CA ILE A 128 -15.18 -3.60 -0.53
C ILE A 128 -14.85 -3.85 0.94
N PHE A 129 -14.67 -2.81 1.76
CA PHE A 129 -14.43 -2.99 3.20
C PHE A 129 -15.66 -3.59 3.90
N GLU A 130 -16.86 -3.08 3.62
CA GLU A 130 -18.10 -3.57 4.21
C GLU A 130 -18.40 -5.02 3.83
N ASP A 131 -18.14 -5.43 2.58
CA ASP A 131 -18.28 -6.81 2.09
C ASP A 131 -17.36 -7.80 2.84
N HIS A 132 -16.27 -7.31 3.44
CA HIS A 132 -15.37 -8.08 4.28
C HIS A 132 -15.67 -7.95 5.79
N ASN A 133 -16.85 -7.45 6.14
CA ASN A 133 -17.29 -7.20 7.52
C ASN A 133 -16.38 -6.22 8.28
N ILE A 134 -15.71 -5.31 7.57
CA ILE A 134 -14.89 -4.26 8.16
C ILE A 134 -15.78 -3.05 8.36
N LYS A 135 -15.89 -2.58 9.61
CA LYS A 135 -16.69 -1.40 9.94
C LYS A 135 -16.05 -0.14 9.36
N VAL A 136 -16.76 0.60 8.52
CA VAL A 136 -16.26 1.87 7.97
C VAL A 136 -16.87 3.04 8.74
N LEU A 137 -16.02 3.86 9.38
CA LEU A 137 -16.39 5.08 10.06
C LEU A 137 -16.03 6.28 9.18
N LEU A 138 -17.03 7.04 8.73
CA LEU A 138 -16.85 8.21 7.88
C LEU A 138 -16.92 9.49 8.73
N ASN A 139 -15.75 10.03 9.09
CA ASN A 139 -15.60 11.18 9.99
C ASN A 139 -15.13 12.45 9.27
#